data_AF-A0A2N7Q3L8-F1
#
_entry.id   AF-A0A2N7Q3L8-F1
#
_cell.length_a   1.000
_cell.length_b   1.000
_cell.length_c   1.000
_cell.angle_alpha   90.00
_cell.angle_beta   90.00
_cell.angle_gamma   90.00
#
_symmetry.space_group_name_H-M   'P 1'
#
loop_
_entity.id
_entity.type
_entity.pdbx_description
1 polymer ?
#
loop_
_entity_poly.entity_id
_entity_poly.type
_entity_poly.pdbx_seq_one_letter_code
_entity_poly.pdbx_strand_id
1 'polypeptide(L)'
;MKLLKNLSFLVIGAFAFIISYYNKQIEVNLNIFGFVIQCPIWLVIGVFFLLGLIASQIVCLIDDIDYTKKIKEYKKEIKQLKDEVIALRKLTLNKDE
;
A
#
# COMPACT_ATOMS: atom_id res chain seq x y z
N MET A 1 6.40 -8.36 -5.51
CA MET A 1 5.73 -7.91 -6.77
C MET A 1 4.99 -6.58 -6.63
N LYS A 2 4.14 -6.35 -5.61
CA LYS A 2 3.43 -5.05 -5.43
C LYS A 2 4.37 -3.83 -5.40
N LEU A 3 5.48 -3.90 -4.65
CA LEU A 3 6.46 -2.80 -4.57
C LEU A 3 7.12 -2.47 -5.91
N LEU A 4 7.59 -3.48 -6.67
CA LEU A 4 8.17 -3.30 -8.00
C LEU A 4 7.18 -2.70 -9.00
N LYS A 5 5.90 -3.11 -8.92
CA LYS A 5 4.82 -2.56 -9.76
C LYS A 5 4.52 -1.10 -9.43
N ASN A 6 4.50 -0.74 -8.15
CA ASN A 6 4.34 0.65 -7.71
C ASN A 6 5.54 1.52 -8.12
N LEU A 7 6.75 0.98 -8.07
CA LEU A 7 7.97 1.67 -8.49
C LEU A 7 7.98 1.96 -9.99
N SER A 8 7.56 0.98 -10.81
CA SER A 8 7.38 1.18 -12.25
C SER A 8 6.34 2.25 -12.57
N PHE A 9 5.22 2.27 -11.85
CA PHE A 9 4.18 3.30 -12.03
C PHE A 9 4.66 4.70 -11.63
N LEU A 10 5.50 4.78 -10.58
CA LEU A 10 6.11 6.02 -10.11
C LEU A 10 7.09 6.58 -11.16
N VAL A 11 7.90 5.72 -11.78
CA VAL A 11 8.82 6.10 -12.87
C VAL A 11 8.05 6.60 -14.10
N ILE A 12 6.97 5.92 -14.49
CA ILE A 12 6.12 6.34 -15.63
C ILE A 12 5.44 7.69 -15.35
N GLY A 13 4.89 7.87 -14.14
CA GLY A 13 4.26 9.13 -13.73
C GLY A 13 5.25 10.30 -13.71
N ALA A 14 6.46 10.08 -13.18
CA ALA A 14 7.51 11.09 -13.20
C ALA A 14 7.95 11.45 -14.62
N PHE A 15 8.08 10.46 -15.51
CA PHE A 15 8.46 10.68 -16.90
C PHE A 15 7.38 11.46 -17.68
N ALA A 16 6.10 11.13 -17.48
CA ALA A 16 4.98 11.85 -18.07
C ALA A 16 4.90 13.30 -17.55
N PHE A 17 5.17 13.52 -16.26
CA PHE A 17 5.24 14.86 -15.68
C PHE A 17 6.37 15.69 -16.28
N ILE A 18 7.57 15.12 -16.46
CA ILE A 18 8.71 15.79 -17.08
C ILE A 18 8.40 16.16 -18.53
N ILE A 19 7.90 15.22 -19.34
CA ILE A 19 7.52 15.50 -20.73
C ILE A 19 6.49 16.63 -20.79
N SER A 20 5.48 16.58 -19.93
CA SER A 20 4.44 17.60 -19.86
C SER A 20 4.97 18.97 -19.43
N TYR A 21 5.91 19.02 -18.49
CA TYR A 21 6.53 20.27 -18.01
C TYR A 21 7.36 20.97 -19.09
N TYR A 22 8.13 20.20 -19.88
CA TYR A 22 8.89 20.75 -21.00
C TYR A 22 7.99 21.17 -22.16
N ASN A 23 6.86 20.49 -22.35
CA ASN A 23 5.90 20.77 -23.42
C ASN A 23 4.89 21.86 -23.01
N LYS A 24 5.39 23.04 -22.60
CA LYS A 24 4.66 24.20 -22.05
C LYS A 24 3.45 24.69 -22.88
N GLN A 25 3.28 24.22 -24.10
CA GLN A 25 2.23 24.65 -25.03
C GLN A 25 0.86 24.00 -24.79
N ILE A 26 0.76 22.98 -23.92
CA ILE A 26 -0.50 22.28 -23.67
C ILE A 26 -1.21 22.88 -22.45
N GLU A 27 -2.07 23.85 -22.73
CA GLU A 27 -3.05 24.37 -21.77
C GLU A 27 -4.34 23.56 -21.86
N VAL A 28 -4.91 23.23 -20.71
CA VAL A 28 -6.18 22.52 -20.59
C VAL A 28 -7.19 23.40 -19.87
N ASN A 29 -8.39 23.47 -20.43
CA ASN A 29 -9.54 24.04 -19.76
C ASN A 29 -10.13 22.99 -18.84
N LEU A 30 -9.88 23.14 -17.54
CA LEU A 30 -10.55 22.37 -16.52
C LEU A 30 -11.85 23.07 -16.15
N ASN A 31 -12.96 22.35 -16.26
CA ASN A 31 -14.21 22.76 -15.67
C ASN A 31 -14.37 22.07 -14.31
N ILE A 32 -14.18 22.81 -13.24
CA ILE A 32 -14.29 22.31 -11.87
C ILE A 32 -15.43 23.05 -11.19
N PHE A 33 -16.50 22.33 -10.84
CA PHE A 33 -17.68 22.89 -10.16
C PHE A 33 -18.28 24.14 -10.86
N GLY A 34 -18.23 24.18 -12.20
CA GLY A 34 -18.77 25.30 -13.00
C GLY A 34 -17.78 26.45 -13.24
N PHE A 35 -16.59 26.41 -12.65
CA PHE A 35 -15.51 27.35 -12.94
C PHE A 35 -14.60 26.79 -14.04
N VAL A 36 -14.44 27.56 -15.11
CA VAL A 36 -13.49 27.24 -16.18
C VAL A 36 -12.14 27.86 -15.83
N ILE A 37 -11.16 27.01 -15.58
CA ILE A 37 -9.79 27.40 -15.25
C ILE A 37 -8.87 26.88 -16.34
N GLN A 38 -8.18 27.79 -17.02
CA GLN A 38 -7.15 27.47 -18.00
C GLN A 38 -5.83 27.30 -17.25
N CYS A 39 -5.28 26.09 -17.28
CA CYS A 39 -4.04 25.78 -16.58
C CYS A 39 -3.18 24.83 -17.40
N PRO A 40 -1.85 24.84 -17.19
CA PRO A 40 -0.96 23.96 -17.92
C PRO A 40 -1.15 22.52 -17.45
N ILE A 41 -1.14 21.58 -18.39
CA ILE A 41 -1.50 20.17 -18.13
C ILE A 41 -0.58 19.47 -17.12
N TRP A 42 0.67 19.93 -16.99
CA TRP A 42 1.63 19.40 -16.01
C TRP A 42 1.15 19.59 -14.57
N LEU A 43 0.46 20.70 -14.28
CA LEU A 43 -0.04 21.01 -12.95
C LEU A 43 -1.16 20.05 -12.56
N VAL A 44 -2.04 19.75 -13.52
CA VAL A 44 -3.12 18.76 -13.37
C VAL A 44 -2.54 17.38 -13.09
N ILE A 45 -1.61 16.93 -13.92
CA ILE A 45 -0.93 15.63 -13.76
C ILE A 45 -0.23 15.57 -12.39
N GLY A 46 0.46 16.62 -11.99
CA GLY A 46 1.16 16.69 -10.69
C GLY A 46 0.21 16.55 -9.50
N VAL A 47 -0.92 17.24 -9.51
CA VAL A 47 -1.92 17.16 -8.43
C VAL A 47 -2.53 15.76 -8.33
N PHE A 48 -2.95 15.17 -9.45
CA PHE A 48 -3.50 13.81 -9.46
C PHE A 48 -2.46 12.76 -9.06
N PHE A 49 -1.20 12.96 -9.45
CA PHE A 49 -0.11 12.07 -9.03
C PHE A 49 0.12 12.13 -7.52
N LEU A 50 0.17 13.32 -6.93
CA LEU A 50 0.27 13.51 -5.49
C LEU A 50 -0.90 12.86 -4.74
N LEU A 51 -2.13 13.07 -5.22
CA LEU A 51 -3.32 12.42 -4.65
C LEU A 51 -3.23 10.89 -4.74
N GLY A 52 -2.74 10.36 -5.87
CA GLY A 52 -2.51 8.93 -6.06
C GLY A 52 -1.47 8.36 -5.08
N LEU A 53 -0.40 9.10 -4.79
CA LEU A 53 0.61 8.70 -3.80
C LEU A 53 0.02 8.66 -2.39
N ILE A 54 -0.76 9.67 -2.00
CA ILE A 54 -1.44 9.70 -0.70
C ILE A 54 -2.42 8.53 -0.57
N ALA A 55 -3.24 8.29 -1.59
CA ALA A 55 -4.18 7.16 -1.60
C ALA A 55 -3.45 5.81 -1.49
N SER A 56 -2.32 5.65 -2.19
CA SER A 56 -1.49 4.44 -2.11
C SER A 56 -0.94 4.21 -0.70
N GLN A 57 -0.47 5.25 -0.02
CA GLN A 57 0.00 5.15 1.37
C GLN A 57 -1.12 4.72 2.32
N ILE A 58 -2.34 5.25 2.15
CA ILE A 58 -3.49 4.85 2.96
C ILE A 58 -3.79 3.36 2.78
N VAL A 59 -3.78 2.85 1.54
CA VAL A 59 -3.99 1.42 1.27
C VAL A 59 -2.90 0.56 1.91
N CYS A 60 -1.64 0.98 1.82
CA CYS A 60 -0.53 0.27 2.49
C CYS A 60 -0.70 0.22 4.01
N LEU A 61 -1.14 1.31 4.65
CA LEU A 61 -1.40 1.32 6.09
C LEU A 61 -2.53 0.36 6.49
N ILE A 62 -3.57 0.24 5.66
CA ILE A 62 -4.66 -0.72 5.90
C ILE A 62 -4.15 -2.15 5.80
N ASP A 63 -3.37 -2.46 4.76
CA ASP A 63 -2.74 -3.78 4.56
C ASP A 63 -1.85 -4.12 5.78
N ASP A 64 -1.02 -3.19 6.26
CA ASP A 64 -0.14 -3.40 7.41
C ASP A 64 -0.90 -3.72 8.70
N ILE A 65 -2.03 -3.05 8.95
CA ILE A 65 -2.90 -3.33 10.11
C ILE A 65 -3.48 -4.75 10.02
N ASP A 66 -3.95 -5.15 8.84
CA ASP A 66 -4.53 -6.48 8.63
C ASP A 66 -3.48 -7.59 8.79
N TYR A 67 -2.28 -7.40 8.23
CA TYR A 67 -1.17 -8.34 8.41
C TYR A 67 -0.73 -8.42 9.88
N THR A 68 -0.70 -7.30 10.60
CA THR A 68 -0.34 -7.27 12.02
C THR A 68 -1.35 -8.06 12.87
N LYS A 69 -2.65 -7.95 12.57
CA LYS A 69 -3.69 -8.75 13.24
C LYS A 69 -3.49 -10.24 12.99
N LYS A 70 -3.30 -10.65 11.73
CA LYS A 70 -3.05 -12.05 11.36
C LYS A 70 -1.81 -12.62 12.04
N ILE A 71 -0.71 -11.86 12.09
CA ILE A 71 0.52 -12.28 12.79
C ILE A 71 0.25 -12.52 14.29
N LYS A 72 -0.57 -11.67 14.92
CA LYS A 72 -0.92 -11.82 16.34
C LYS A 72 -1.76 -13.07 16.59
N GLU A 73 -2.70 -13.38 15.70
CA GLU A 73 -3.50 -14.61 15.75
C GLU A 73 -2.63 -15.85 15.59
N TYR A 74 -1.80 -15.91 14.55
CA TYR A 74 -0.87 -17.03 14.34
C TYR A 74 0.09 -17.23 15.53
N LYS A 75 0.57 -16.14 16.14
CA LYS A 75 1.43 -16.23 17.32
C LYS A 75 0.69 -16.83 18.52
N LYS A 76 -0.61 -16.57 18.65
CA LYS A 76 -1.45 -17.15 19.72
C LYS A 76 -1.68 -18.64 19.48
N GLU A 77 -2.02 -19.03 18.25
CA GLU A 77 -2.19 -20.44 17.87
C GLU A 77 -0.91 -21.25 18.09
N ILE A 78 0.24 -20.73 17.65
CA ILE A 78 1.55 -21.38 17.87
C ILE A 78 1.81 -21.59 19.35
N LYS A 79 1.45 -20.63 20.21
CA LYS A 79 1.64 -20.76 21.65
C LYS A 79 0.74 -21.87 22.22
N GLN A 80 -0.53 -21.91 21.82
CA GLN A 80 -1.47 -22.94 22.26
C GLN A 80 -1.02 -24.34 21.83
N LEU A 81 -0.66 -24.52 20.56
CA LEU A 81 -0.12 -25.78 20.03
C LEU A 81 1.15 -26.21 20.76
N LYS A 82 2.04 -25.26 21.09
CA LYS A 82 3.26 -25.57 21.85
C LYS A 82 2.95 -26.03 23.27
N ASP A 83 1.99 -25.38 23.93
CA ASP A 83 1.55 -25.73 25.28
C ASP A 83 0.86 -27.12 25.30
N GLU A 84 0.05 -27.43 24.27
CA GLU A 84 -0.56 -28.75 24.08
C GLU A 84 0.48 -29.85 23.86
N VAL A 85 1.48 -29.62 22.99
CA VAL A 85 2.58 -30.58 22.77
C VAL A 85 3.35 -30.85 24.06
N ILE A 86 3.60 -29.81 24.87
CA ILE A 86 4.27 -29.96 26.17
C ILE A 86 3.40 -30.76 27.15
N ALA A 87 2.09 -30.49 27.20
CA ALA A 87 1.15 -31.21 28.06
C ALA A 87 1.05 -32.69 27.68
N LEU A 88 0.93 -33.00 26.39
CA LEU A 88 0.92 -34.37 25.87
C LEU A 88 2.23 -35.10 26.18
N ARG A 89 3.38 -34.43 26.02
CA ARG A 89 4.69 -35.00 26.37
C ARG A 89 4.78 -35.37 27.86
N LYS A 90 4.26 -34.53 28.75
CA LYS A 90 4.20 -34.81 30.20
C LYS A 90 3.25 -35.98 30.51
N LEU A 91 2.10 -36.08 29.84
CA LEU A 91 1.17 -37.18 30.00
C LEU A 91 1.72 -38.52 29.50
N THR A 92 2.62 -38.50 28.52
CA THR A 92 3.25 -39.72 27.99
C THR A 92 4.35 -40.20 28.94
N LEU A 93 5.16 -39.29 29.47
CA LEU A 93 6.23 -39.60 30.44
C LEU A 93 5.70 -40.12 31.80
N ASN A 94 4.50 -39.69 32.24
CA ASN A 94 3.90 -40.16 33.50
C ASN A 94 3.21 -41.54 33.39
N LYS A 95 3.17 -42.16 32.20
CA LYS A 95 2.59 -43.50 32.00
C LYS A 95 3.60 -44.64 32.06
N ASP A 96 4.89 -44.31 32.14
CA ASP A 96 6.00 -45.27 32.14
C ASP A 96 6.57 -45.55 33.55
N GLU A 97 5.92 -45.05 34.62
CA GLU A 97 6.10 -45.45 36.02
C GLU A 97 4.93 -46.33 36.50
#